data_AF-A0A7C5NJJ7-F1
#
_entry.id   AF-A0A7C5NJJ7-F1
#
_cell.length_a   1.000
_cell.length_b   1.000
_cell.length_c   1.000
_cell.angle_alpha   90.00
_cell.angle_beta   90.00
_cell.angle_gamma   90.00
#
_symmetry.space_group_name_H-M   'P 1'
#
loop_
_entity.id
_entity.type
_entity.pdbx_description
1 polymer ?
#
loop_
_entity_poly.entity_id
_entity_poly.type
_entity_poly.pdbx_seq_one_letter_code
_entity_poly.pdbx_strand_id
1 'polypeptide(L)'
;MRIIAAWLLFSVLIMARNEYDDQTWGAGVVGRVDSIPYYDPVVQDSSVSNFVPLFYYENEYVYLRGTTYGAKLFAGEEWQLSLLSRIRFLSIPETYQNKVQGDSLDYGARVRYFQQDNIYIDLELLQNSDDGKLVNLRYSADLVFGDAYFSPYGLVTYKESAFNSSYYGRDLETIDPDVGAALGFDVKYHVYSNFYLLGGLSGTYVAYV
;
A
#
# COMPACT_ATOMS: atom_id res chain seq x y z
N MET A 1 -11.73 15.68 17.30
CA MET A 1 -11.55 16.44 16.05
C MET A 1 -11.83 15.48 14.90
N ARG A 2 -12.87 15.70 14.08
CA ARG A 2 -13.20 14.82 12.94
C ARG A 2 -12.30 15.20 11.77
N ILE A 3 -11.24 14.44 11.53
CA ILE A 3 -10.36 14.67 10.38
C ILE A 3 -10.92 13.87 9.21
N ILE A 4 -11.49 14.58 8.24
CA ILE A 4 -11.81 14.03 6.92
C ILE A 4 -10.52 14.18 6.10
N ALA A 5 -9.84 13.08 5.82
CA ALA A 5 -8.63 13.09 4.98
C ALA A 5 -8.96 12.47 3.62
N ALA A 6 -8.93 13.31 2.57
CA ALA A 6 -8.98 12.90 1.18
C ALA A 6 -7.53 12.81 0.67
N TRP A 7 -7.08 11.63 0.25
CA TRP A 7 -5.69 11.38 -0.13
C TRP A 7 -5.56 11.34 -1.65
N LEU A 8 -5.17 12.47 -2.25
CA LEU A 8 -4.93 12.58 -3.68
C LEU A 8 -3.56 11.99 -4.05
N LEU A 9 -3.54 10.70 -4.41
CA LEU A 9 -2.40 10.07 -5.06
C LEU A 9 -2.41 10.47 -6.55
N PHE A 10 -1.25 10.84 -7.09
CA PHE A 10 -1.08 11.10 -8.52
C PHE A 10 0.22 10.43 -8.96
N SER A 11 0.11 9.26 -9.55
CA SER A 11 1.24 8.50 -10.06
C SER A 11 1.38 8.68 -11.57
N VAL A 12 2.62 8.71 -12.06
CA VAL A 12 2.97 8.62 -13.50
C VAL A 12 4.08 7.59 -13.56
N LEU A 13 3.89 6.54 -14.35
CA LEU A 13 4.81 5.40 -14.41
C LEU A 13 5.40 5.20 -15.80
N ILE A 14 6.57 4.58 -15.83
CA ILE A 14 7.28 4.17 -17.04
C ILE A 14 7.55 2.68 -16.87
N MET A 15 6.95 1.82 -17.71
CA MET A 15 7.20 0.37 -17.70
C MET A 15 7.83 -0.11 -19.01
N ALA A 16 8.60 -1.20 -18.90
CA ALA A 16 9.00 -2.08 -20.00
C ALA A 16 8.70 -3.53 -19.55
N ARG A 17 8.30 -4.39 -20.48
CA ARG A 17 7.77 -5.75 -20.34
C ARG A 17 8.47 -6.57 -21.42
N ASN A 18 8.68 -7.86 -21.16
CA ASN A 18 9.18 -8.81 -22.16
C ASN A 18 8.10 -9.88 -22.32
N GLU A 19 7.65 -10.13 -23.55
CA GLU A 19 6.49 -11.00 -23.84
C GLU A 19 6.84 -12.49 -24.00
N TYR A 20 8.06 -12.91 -23.65
CA TYR A 20 8.59 -14.22 -24.04
C TYR A 20 8.80 -15.24 -22.91
N ASP A 21 8.33 -14.98 -21.68
CA ASP A 21 8.44 -15.94 -20.58
C ASP A 21 7.23 -15.84 -19.64
N ASP A 22 6.86 -16.92 -18.95
CA ASP A 22 5.79 -16.95 -17.92
C ASP A 22 6.08 -16.02 -16.72
N GLN A 23 7.24 -15.36 -16.74
CA GLN A 23 7.71 -14.38 -15.78
C GLN A 23 7.50 -12.97 -16.29
N THR A 24 6.53 -12.26 -15.70
CA THR A 24 6.34 -10.83 -15.93
C THR A 24 7.19 -10.00 -14.99
N TRP A 25 8.04 -9.15 -15.53
CA TRP A 25 8.79 -8.14 -14.76
C TRP A 25 8.59 -6.74 -15.35
N GLY A 26 8.82 -5.73 -14.52
CA GLY A 26 8.80 -4.32 -14.89
C GLY A 26 9.44 -3.47 -13.79
N ALA A 27 9.94 -2.30 -14.15
CA ALA A 27 10.37 -1.28 -13.20
C ALA A 27 9.59 0.00 -13.48
N GLY A 28 9.50 0.88 -12.50
CA GLY A 28 8.84 2.18 -12.65
C GLY A 28 9.21 3.13 -11.53
N VAL A 29 8.68 4.34 -11.59
CA VAL A 29 8.80 5.35 -10.53
C VAL A 29 7.41 5.92 -10.30
N VAL A 30 7.11 6.26 -9.05
CA VAL A 30 5.89 6.97 -8.69
C VAL A 30 6.23 8.22 -7.88
N GLY A 31 5.63 9.35 -8.27
CA GLY A 31 5.47 10.48 -7.38
C GLY A 31 4.31 10.21 -6.43
N ARG A 32 4.54 10.31 -5.13
CA ARG A 32 3.53 10.17 -4.09
C ARG A 32 3.33 11.54 -3.45
N VAL A 33 2.09 11.96 -3.27
CA VAL A 33 1.72 13.08 -2.40
C VAL A 33 0.79 12.54 -1.32
N ASP A 34 1.07 12.86 -0.06
CA ASP A 34 0.30 12.39 1.08
C ASP A 34 0.09 13.55 2.05
N SER A 35 -1.10 13.70 2.63
CA SER A 35 -1.30 14.67 3.71
C SER A 35 -0.55 14.26 4.99
N ILE A 36 -0.07 15.23 5.75
CA ILE A 36 0.59 14.95 7.02
C ILE A 36 -0.52 14.92 8.09
N PRO A 37 -0.77 13.77 8.77
CA PRO A 37 -1.88 13.65 9.72
C PRO A 37 -1.58 14.31 11.08
N TYR A 38 -0.45 15.01 11.21
CA TYR A 38 0.01 15.64 12.45
C TYR A 38 -0.10 17.16 12.34
N TYR A 39 -0.48 17.79 13.45
CA TYR A 39 -0.31 19.22 13.64
C TYR A 39 0.98 19.44 14.44
N ASP A 40 2.04 19.93 13.79
CA ASP A 40 3.26 20.39 14.47
C ASP A 40 3.20 21.94 14.55
N PRO A 41 3.19 22.54 15.76
CA PRO A 41 3.14 24.00 15.91
C PRO A 41 4.41 24.72 15.40
N VAL A 42 5.51 24.00 15.19
CA VAL A 42 6.79 24.50 14.68
C VAL A 42 6.94 24.23 13.18
N VAL A 43 6.34 23.16 12.66
CA VAL A 43 6.42 22.78 11.24
C VAL A 43 5.02 22.69 10.62
N GLN A 44 4.69 23.67 9.78
CA GLN A 44 3.35 23.84 9.19
C GLN A 44 3.12 23.03 7.89
N ASP A 45 3.93 22.01 7.62
CA ASP A 45 3.77 21.21 6.41
C ASP A 45 2.48 20.37 6.49
N SER A 46 1.54 20.61 5.56
CA SER A 46 0.28 19.86 5.49
C SER A 46 0.36 18.62 4.60
N SER A 47 1.45 18.44 3.85
CA SER A 47 1.65 17.33 2.93
C SER A 47 3.12 17.00 2.72
N VAL A 48 3.39 15.74 2.41
CA VAL A 48 4.68 15.20 2.01
C VAL A 48 4.63 14.79 0.54
N SER A 49 5.74 14.95 -0.18
CA SER A 49 5.91 14.40 -1.53
C SER A 49 7.17 13.55 -1.65
N ASN A 50 7.04 12.30 -2.11
CA ASN A 50 8.16 11.37 -2.24
C ASN A 50 8.26 10.81 -3.66
N PHE A 51 9.46 10.49 -4.11
CA PHE A 51 9.72 9.72 -5.33
C PHE A 51 10.09 8.29 -4.95
N VAL A 52 9.30 7.33 -5.41
CA VAL A 52 9.47 5.92 -5.03
C VAL A 52 9.78 5.09 -6.28
N PRO A 53 10.94 4.41 -6.33
CA PRO A 53 11.17 3.38 -7.34
C PRO A 53 10.28 2.17 -7.04
N LEU A 54 9.65 1.63 -8.09
CA LEU A 54 8.78 0.48 -8.01
C LEU A 54 9.36 -0.65 -8.87
N PHE A 55 9.32 -1.86 -8.33
CA PHE A 55 9.67 -3.07 -9.07
C PHE A 55 8.47 -4.00 -9.09
N TYR A 56 8.23 -4.56 -10.27
CA TYR A 56 7.22 -5.55 -10.53
C TYR A 56 7.92 -6.81 -11.01
N TYR A 57 7.60 -7.92 -10.38
CA TYR A 57 8.02 -9.24 -10.79
C TYR A 57 7.00 -10.21 -10.26
N GLU A 58 6.54 -11.16 -11.07
CA GLU A 58 5.66 -12.20 -10.57
C GLU A 58 5.88 -13.50 -11.33
N ASN A 59 5.94 -14.58 -10.56
CA ASN A 59 5.92 -15.95 -11.05
C ASN A 59 5.03 -16.83 -10.16
N GLU A 60 5.15 -18.15 -10.29
CA GLU A 60 4.37 -19.12 -9.53
C GLU A 60 4.68 -19.16 -8.02
N TYR A 61 5.88 -18.74 -7.58
CA TYR A 61 6.31 -18.81 -6.18
C TYR A 61 6.43 -17.47 -5.47
N VAL A 62 6.82 -16.40 -6.17
CA VAL A 62 7.13 -15.11 -5.55
C VAL A 62 6.55 -13.97 -6.36
N TYR A 63 6.31 -12.86 -5.67
CA TYR A 63 5.88 -11.62 -6.29
C TYR A 63 6.56 -10.42 -5.65
N LEU A 64 6.87 -9.44 -6.49
CA LEU A 64 7.26 -8.09 -6.17
C LEU A 64 6.23 -7.20 -6.85
N ARG A 65 5.52 -6.40 -6.07
CA ARG A 65 4.44 -5.52 -6.53
C ARG A 65 4.65 -4.16 -5.90
N GLY A 66 5.45 -3.33 -6.56
CA GLY A 66 5.81 -2.00 -6.06
C GLY A 66 6.62 -2.09 -4.78
N THR A 67 5.98 -1.81 -3.64
CA THR A 67 6.59 -1.85 -2.30
C THR A 67 6.38 -3.16 -1.56
N THR A 68 5.58 -4.07 -2.12
CA THR A 68 5.26 -5.35 -1.47
C THR A 68 6.04 -6.49 -2.12
N TYR A 69 6.67 -7.30 -1.30
CA TYR A 69 7.39 -8.51 -1.65
C TYR A 69 6.65 -9.68 -1.02
N GLY A 70 6.52 -10.81 -1.69
CA GLY A 70 5.88 -11.96 -1.10
C GLY A 70 6.24 -13.29 -1.73
N ALA A 71 6.03 -14.34 -0.95
CA ALA A 71 6.20 -15.73 -1.33
C ALA A 71 4.85 -16.45 -1.19
N LYS A 72 4.38 -17.05 -2.28
CA LYS A 72 3.19 -17.89 -2.36
C LYS A 72 3.53 -19.23 -1.73
N LEU A 73 2.93 -19.52 -0.58
CA LEU A 73 3.05 -20.83 0.07
C LEU A 73 2.06 -21.84 -0.52
N PHE A 74 0.92 -21.34 -0.97
CA PHE A 74 -0.14 -22.09 -1.64
C PHE A 74 -0.89 -21.16 -2.59
N ALA A 75 -1.21 -21.65 -3.78
CA ALA A 75 -2.03 -20.95 -4.78
C ALA A 75 -2.93 -21.98 -5.48
N GLY A 76 -4.18 -22.07 -5.05
CA GLY A 76 -5.23 -22.83 -5.69
C GLY A 76 -6.20 -21.92 -6.47
N GLU A 77 -7.28 -22.50 -6.96
CA GLU A 77 -8.31 -21.76 -7.73
C GLU A 77 -9.05 -20.73 -6.86
N GLU A 78 -9.48 -21.12 -5.66
CA GLU A 78 -10.26 -20.23 -4.77
C GLU A 78 -9.42 -19.54 -3.70
N TRP A 79 -8.25 -20.08 -3.35
CA TRP A 79 -7.48 -19.62 -2.19
C TRP A 79 -6.00 -19.47 -2.50
N GLN A 80 -5.38 -18.42 -1.96
CA GLN A 80 -3.93 -18.26 -1.95
C GLN A 80 -3.45 -17.88 -0.54
N LEU A 81 -2.41 -18.57 -0.07
CA LEU A 81 -1.69 -18.23 1.15
C LEU A 81 -0.31 -17.69 0.79
N SER A 82 0.10 -16.58 1.38
CA SER A 82 1.41 -15.99 1.13
C SER A 82 2.03 -15.44 2.40
N LEU A 83 3.36 -15.50 2.48
CA LEU A 83 4.13 -14.61 3.32
C LEU A 83 4.40 -13.33 2.54
N LEU A 84 4.40 -12.19 3.21
CA LEU A 84 4.72 -10.92 2.59
C LEU A 84 5.52 -10.01 3.51
N SER A 85 6.19 -9.07 2.86
CA SER A 85 6.80 -7.90 3.45
C SER A 85 6.41 -6.66 2.63
N ARG A 86 6.19 -5.52 3.26
CA ARG A 86 5.74 -4.29 2.62
C ARG A 86 6.47 -3.09 3.21
N ILE A 87 7.10 -2.32 2.33
CA ILE A 87 7.68 -1.03 2.69
C ILE A 87 6.55 -0.02 2.88
N ARG A 88 6.57 0.66 4.03
CA ARG A 88 5.66 1.75 4.38
C ARG A 88 6.46 3.03 4.53
N PHE A 89 6.19 3.97 3.61
CA PHE A 89 6.80 5.29 3.62
C PHE A 89 6.15 6.16 4.68
N LEU A 90 6.97 6.74 5.55
CA LEU A 90 6.52 7.69 6.56
C LEU A 90 5.97 8.97 5.89
N SER A 91 4.85 9.46 6.43
CA SER A 91 4.24 10.73 6.01
C SER A 91 4.49 11.81 7.06
N ILE A 92 5.75 12.22 7.16
CA ILE A 92 6.21 13.25 8.12
C ILE A 92 6.83 14.44 7.37
N PRO A 93 6.88 15.63 8.00
CA PRO A 93 7.50 16.80 7.39
C PRO A 93 8.93 16.54 6.94
N GLU A 94 9.32 17.13 5.81
CA GLU A 94 10.62 16.89 5.15
C GLU A 94 11.80 17.19 6.09
N THR A 95 11.64 18.19 6.96
CA THR A 95 12.63 18.59 7.98
C THR A 95 12.96 17.48 8.99
N TYR A 96 12.03 16.54 9.22
CA TYR A 96 12.25 15.39 10.09
C TYR A 96 12.61 14.11 9.32
N GLN A 97 12.25 13.99 8.04
CA GLN A 97 12.57 12.80 7.24
C GLN A 97 14.06 12.48 7.18
N ASN A 98 14.91 13.50 6.98
CA ASN A 98 16.36 13.33 6.92
C ASN A 98 16.99 12.93 8.27
N LYS A 99 16.31 13.19 9.39
CA LYS A 99 16.76 12.78 10.74
C LYS A 99 16.22 11.42 11.14
N VAL A 100 15.04 11.06 10.65
CA VAL A 100 14.31 9.85 11.05
C VAL A 100 14.61 8.67 10.13
N GLN A 101 15.18 8.87 8.92
CA GLN A 101 15.63 7.85 7.94
C GLN A 101 15.07 6.44 8.25
N GLY A 102 13.79 6.24 7.98
CA GLY A 102 13.10 5.08 8.55
C GLY A 102 11.84 4.76 7.78
N ASP A 103 11.98 4.29 6.55
CA ASP A 103 10.89 3.52 5.97
C ASP A 103 10.68 2.29 6.85
N SER A 104 9.46 2.10 7.33
CA SER A 104 9.14 0.96 8.20
C SER A 104 8.80 -0.25 7.34
N LEU A 105 9.08 -1.45 7.85
CA LEU A 105 8.78 -2.69 7.17
C LEU A 105 7.64 -3.42 7.88
N ASP A 106 6.52 -3.61 7.20
CA ASP A 106 5.47 -4.51 7.65
C ASP A 106 5.75 -5.91 7.10
N TYR A 107 5.66 -6.96 7.91
CA TYR A 107 5.83 -8.33 7.44
C TYR A 107 4.84 -9.28 8.12
N GLY A 108 4.45 -10.35 7.42
CA GLY A 108 3.51 -11.32 7.95
C GLY A 108 2.90 -12.20 6.88
N ALA A 109 1.62 -12.53 7.05
CA ALA A 109 0.91 -13.45 6.17
C ALA A 109 -0.35 -12.82 5.57
N ARG A 110 -0.69 -13.27 4.36
CA ARG A 110 -1.94 -12.94 3.66
C ARG A 110 -2.65 -14.21 3.26
N VAL A 111 -3.93 -14.27 3.57
CA VAL A 111 -4.88 -15.20 2.96
C VAL A 111 -5.70 -14.42 1.96
N ARG A 112 -5.74 -14.90 0.72
CA ARG A 112 -6.59 -14.37 -0.35
C ARG A 112 -7.66 -15.39 -0.70
N TYR A 113 -8.90 -14.92 -0.79
CA TYR A 113 -10.04 -15.67 -1.32
C TYR A 113 -10.48 -15.06 -2.64
N PHE A 114 -10.54 -15.86 -3.70
CA PHE A 114 -11.06 -15.48 -5.01
C PHE A 114 -12.55 -15.83 -5.07
N GLN A 115 -13.41 -14.80 -5.07
CA GLN A 115 -14.85 -15.00 -5.31
C GLN A 115 -15.12 -15.27 -6.79
N GLN A 116 -14.33 -14.61 -7.64
CA GLN A 116 -14.26 -14.76 -9.08
C GLN A 116 -12.80 -14.51 -9.49
N ASP A 117 -12.43 -14.86 -10.72
CA ASP A 117 -11.07 -14.65 -11.23
C ASP A 117 -10.56 -13.21 -11.06
N ASN A 118 -11.49 -12.25 -11.04
CA ASN A 118 -11.21 -10.83 -10.95
C ASN A 118 -11.70 -10.16 -9.67
N ILE A 119 -12.28 -10.89 -8.71
CA ILE A 119 -12.79 -10.33 -7.45
C ILE A 119 -12.23 -11.14 -6.28
N TYR A 120 -11.58 -10.46 -5.34
CA TYR A 120 -10.92 -11.13 -4.23
C TYR A 120 -11.02 -10.36 -2.91
N ILE A 121 -10.93 -11.13 -1.83
CA ILE A 121 -10.78 -10.65 -0.46
C ILE A 121 -9.39 -11.02 0.03
N ASP A 122 -8.66 -10.07 0.60
CA ASP A 122 -7.42 -10.31 1.33
C ASP A 122 -7.64 -10.10 2.83
N LEU A 123 -7.20 -11.06 3.63
CA LEU A 123 -6.96 -10.90 5.06
C LEU A 123 -5.46 -10.92 5.30
N GLU A 124 -4.91 -9.85 5.87
CA GLU A 124 -3.48 -9.74 6.23
C GLU A 124 -3.32 -9.63 7.73
N LEU A 125 -2.38 -10.40 8.28
CA LEU A 125 -1.90 -10.27 9.65
C LEU A 125 -0.42 -9.90 9.57
N LEU A 126 -0.09 -8.70 10.03
CA LEU A 126 1.22 -8.09 9.83
C LEU A 126 1.79 -7.60 11.17
N GLN A 127 3.12 -7.63 11.27
CA GLN A 127 3.92 -7.04 12.34
C GLN A 127 4.80 -5.96 11.70
N ASN A 128 4.88 -4.80 12.35
CA ASN A 128 5.78 -3.73 11.93
C ASN A 128 7.18 -3.90 12.55
N SER A 129 8.22 -3.50 11.81
CA SER A 129 9.62 -3.52 12.26
C SER A 129 9.89 -2.65 13.47
N ASP A 130 9.12 -1.57 13.62
CA ASP A 130 9.27 -0.56 14.65
C ASP A 130 8.35 -0.83 15.86
N ASP A 131 7.69 -2.00 15.88
CA ASP A 131 6.73 -2.53 16.86
C ASP A 131 5.24 -2.37 16.52
N GLY A 132 4.43 -3.29 17.08
CA GLY A 132 2.98 -3.35 16.92
C GLY A 132 2.46 -4.13 15.72
N LYS A 133 1.24 -4.64 15.87
CA LYS A 133 0.55 -5.45 14.85
C LYS A 133 -0.52 -4.65 14.14
N LEU A 134 -0.77 -5.08 12.91
CA LEU A 134 -1.86 -4.57 12.09
C LEU A 134 -2.59 -5.72 11.37
N VAL A 135 -3.91 -5.56 11.28
CA VAL A 135 -4.79 -6.50 10.59
C VAL A 135 -5.48 -5.75 9.47
N ASN A 136 -5.37 -6.24 8.23
CA ASN A 136 -6.04 -5.67 7.08
C ASN A 136 -7.10 -6.63 6.54
N LEU A 137 -8.29 -6.11 6.25
CA LEU A 137 -9.30 -6.79 5.45
C LEU A 137 -9.56 -5.94 4.21
N ARG A 138 -9.18 -6.43 3.03
CA ARG A 138 -9.34 -5.72 1.76
C ARG A 138 -10.28 -6.48 0.84
N TYR A 139 -11.23 -5.78 0.25
CA TYR A 139 -12.05 -6.27 -0.87
C TYR A 139 -11.61 -5.54 -2.13
N SER A 140 -11.40 -6.25 -3.24
CA SER A 140 -10.92 -5.66 -4.48
C SER A 140 -11.48 -6.36 -5.70
N ALA A 141 -11.57 -5.61 -6.79
CA ALA A 141 -11.92 -6.13 -8.10
C ALA A 141 -10.89 -5.63 -9.13
N ASP A 142 -10.55 -6.45 -10.12
CA ASP A 142 -9.68 -6.09 -11.24
C ASP A 142 -10.52 -6.05 -12.52
N LEU A 143 -10.78 -4.85 -13.04
CA LEU A 143 -11.65 -4.66 -14.20
C LEU A 143 -10.82 -4.26 -15.42
N VAL A 144 -11.10 -4.86 -16.57
CA VAL A 144 -10.37 -4.61 -17.83
C VAL A 144 -11.31 -3.98 -18.86
N PHE A 145 -10.95 -2.81 -19.36
CA PHE A 145 -11.68 -2.01 -20.35
C PHE A 145 -10.75 -1.65 -21.51
N GLY A 146 -10.56 -2.57 -22.45
CA GLY A 146 -9.58 -2.42 -23.53
C GLY A 146 -8.16 -2.29 -22.96
N ASP A 147 -7.54 -1.14 -23.19
CA ASP A 147 -6.18 -0.83 -22.73
C ASP A 147 -6.12 -0.33 -21.27
N ALA A 148 -7.28 -0.11 -20.63
CA ALA A 148 -7.38 0.36 -19.25
C ALA A 148 -7.69 -0.78 -18.27
N TYR A 149 -6.90 -0.87 -17.22
CA TYR A 149 -7.10 -1.76 -16.08
C TYR A 149 -7.45 -0.90 -14.87
N PHE A 150 -8.57 -1.20 -14.23
CA PHE A 150 -9.11 -0.44 -13.10
C PHE A 150 -9.33 -1.37 -11.91
N SER A 151 -8.66 -1.07 -10.80
CA SER A 151 -8.66 -1.90 -9.59
C SER A 151 -9.23 -1.14 -8.40
N PRO A 152 -10.57 -1.01 -8.26
CA PRO A 152 -11.18 -0.42 -7.08
C PRO A 152 -11.04 -1.32 -5.86
N TYR A 153 -10.96 -0.72 -4.68
CA TYR A 153 -10.86 -1.45 -3.43
C TYR A 153 -11.50 -0.74 -2.25
N GLY A 154 -11.92 -1.56 -1.28
CA GLY A 154 -12.19 -1.12 0.08
C GLY A 154 -11.25 -1.84 1.04
N LEU A 155 -10.78 -1.14 2.07
CA LEU A 155 -9.84 -1.64 3.06
C LEU A 155 -10.33 -1.26 4.45
N VAL A 156 -10.36 -2.23 5.36
CA VAL A 156 -10.48 -1.99 6.80
C VAL A 156 -9.16 -2.40 7.44
N THR A 157 -8.63 -1.56 8.31
CA THR A 157 -7.38 -1.79 9.01
C THR A 157 -7.60 -1.62 10.51
N TYR A 158 -7.22 -2.61 11.30
CA TYR A 158 -7.06 -2.46 12.74
C TYR A 158 -5.58 -2.31 13.07
N LYS A 159 -5.24 -1.37 13.96
CA LYS A 159 -3.88 -1.14 14.45
C LYS A 159 -3.85 -1.20 15.95
N GLU A 160 -2.85 -1.90 16.49
CA GLU A 160 -2.62 -1.93 17.93
C GLU A 160 -2.02 -0.61 18.45
N SER A 161 -2.18 -0.38 19.76
CA SER A 161 -1.61 0.79 20.43
C SER A 161 -0.10 0.90 20.28
N ALA A 162 0.64 -0.22 20.30
CA ALA A 162 2.09 -0.21 20.10
C ALA A 162 2.46 0.32 18.70
N PHE A 163 1.73 -0.11 17.66
CA PHE A 163 1.93 0.39 16.30
C PHE A 163 1.63 1.90 16.26
N ASN A 164 0.52 2.31 16.86
CA ASN A 164 0.12 3.71 16.85
C ASN A 164 1.09 4.60 17.63
N SER A 165 1.58 4.14 18.78
CA SER A 165 2.51 4.88 19.62
C SER A 165 3.88 5.02 18.95
N SER A 166 4.38 3.97 18.28
CA SER A 166 5.64 4.04 17.53
C SER A 166 5.50 4.91 16.27
N TYR A 167 4.46 4.66 15.47
CA TYR A 167 4.26 5.34 14.18
C TYR A 167 3.80 6.80 14.32
N TYR A 168 2.77 7.04 15.13
CA TYR A 168 2.16 8.36 15.33
C TYR A 168 2.71 9.08 16.56
N GLY A 169 2.92 8.37 17.67
CA GLY A 169 3.35 8.95 18.94
C GLY A 169 4.87 9.10 19.06
N ARG A 170 5.65 8.48 18.15
CA ARG A 170 7.11 8.43 18.17
C ARG A 170 7.71 7.97 19.50
N ASP A 171 7.01 7.07 20.18
CA ASP A 171 7.31 6.60 21.54
C ASP A 171 7.37 7.72 22.60
N LEU A 172 6.91 8.93 22.25
CA LEU A 172 6.75 10.07 23.16
C LEU A 172 5.37 10.06 23.83
N GLU A 173 4.37 9.53 23.13
CA GLU A 173 2.99 9.44 23.59
C GLU A 173 2.40 8.06 23.29
N THR A 174 1.69 7.49 24.25
CA THR A 174 0.89 6.28 24.04
C THR A 174 -0.39 6.64 23.32
N ILE A 175 -0.61 6.03 22.16
CA ILE A 175 -1.80 6.23 21.34
C ILE A 175 -2.63 4.95 21.36
N ASP A 176 -3.92 5.09 21.64
CA ASP A 176 -4.85 3.97 21.70
C ASP A 176 -4.97 3.22 20.37
N PRO A 177 -5.43 1.95 20.38
CA PRO A 177 -5.73 1.22 19.16
C PRO A 177 -6.78 1.95 18.30
N ASP A 178 -6.71 1.77 16.98
CA ASP A 178 -7.67 2.36 16.05
C ASP A 178 -8.15 1.38 14.97
N VAL A 179 -9.30 1.74 14.39
CA VAL A 179 -9.81 1.13 13.17
C VAL A 179 -9.89 2.19 12.08
N GLY A 180 -9.17 1.96 10.99
CA GLY A 180 -9.25 2.70 9.76
C GLY A 180 -10.14 2.01 8.72
N ALA A 181 -10.87 2.81 7.94
CA ALA A 181 -11.56 2.37 6.74
C ALA A 181 -11.14 3.24 5.56
N ALA A 182 -10.74 2.62 4.46
CA ALA A 182 -10.31 3.29 3.25
C ALA A 182 -11.08 2.80 2.02
N LEU A 183 -11.34 3.71 1.11
CA LEU A 183 -11.84 3.42 -0.24
C LEU A 183 -10.87 4.02 -1.23
N GLY A 184 -10.55 3.29 -2.29
CA GLY A 184 -9.64 3.78 -3.31
C GLY A 184 -9.73 3.00 -4.59
N PHE A 185 -8.90 3.38 -5.55
CA PHE A 185 -8.73 2.66 -6.79
C PHE A 185 -7.31 2.86 -7.32
N ASP A 186 -6.84 1.86 -8.06
CA ASP A 186 -5.64 1.93 -8.87
C ASP A 186 -6.03 1.84 -10.35
N VAL A 187 -5.33 2.55 -11.23
CA VAL A 187 -5.50 2.53 -12.68
C VAL A 187 -4.18 2.15 -13.31
N LYS A 188 -4.19 1.27 -14.31
CA LYS A 188 -3.08 1.00 -15.20
C LYS A 188 -3.57 1.16 -16.64
N TYR A 189 -2.93 2.01 -17.42
CA TYR A 189 -3.29 2.26 -18.82
C TYR A 189 -2.14 1.88 -19.74
N HIS A 190 -2.39 0.95 -20.67
CA HIS A 190 -1.43 0.60 -21.72
C HIS A 190 -1.37 1.72 -22.76
N VAL A 191 -0.17 2.17 -23.08
CA VAL A 191 0.02 3.28 -24.03
C VAL A 191 0.65 2.76 -25.32
N TYR A 192 1.77 2.04 -25.21
CA TYR A 192 2.47 1.52 -26.38
C TYR A 192 3.44 0.40 -26.02
N SER A 193 3.43 -0.70 -26.77
CA SER A 193 4.32 -1.85 -26.57
C SER A 193 4.29 -2.35 -25.13
N ASN A 194 5.26 -1.95 -24.32
CA ASN A 194 5.40 -2.37 -22.94
C ASN A 194 5.28 -1.21 -21.94
N PHE A 195 4.90 -0.03 -22.44
CA PHE A 195 4.76 1.20 -21.69
C PHE A 195 3.35 1.34 -21.13
N TYR A 196 3.28 1.55 -19.81
CA TYR A 196 2.04 1.71 -19.07
C TYR A 196 2.12 2.93 -18.15
N LEU A 197 1.02 3.66 -18.04
CA LEU A 197 0.82 4.70 -17.04
C LEU A 197 0.07 4.09 -15.85
N LEU A 198 0.58 4.28 -14.64
CA LEU A 198 -0.14 3.92 -13.41
C LEU A 198 -0.66 5.18 -12.75
N GLY A 199 -1.88 5.12 -12.21
CA GLY A 199 -2.56 6.13 -11.42
C GLY A 199 -3.19 5.47 -10.19
N GLY A 200 -3.49 6.21 -9.15
CA GLY A 200 -4.28 5.68 -8.04
C GLY A 200 -4.79 6.80 -7.15
N LEU A 201 -5.86 6.55 -6.40
CA LEU A 201 -6.46 7.50 -5.47
C LEU A 201 -7.04 6.77 -4.27
N SER A 202 -6.93 7.32 -3.07
CA SER A 202 -7.59 6.75 -1.90
C SER A 202 -8.12 7.79 -0.92
N GLY A 203 -9.07 7.41 -0.08
CA GLY A 203 -9.59 8.21 1.01
C GLY A 203 -9.63 7.32 2.24
N THR A 204 -9.14 7.79 3.38
CA THR A 204 -9.08 7.00 4.63
C THR A 204 -9.74 7.77 5.75
N TYR A 205 -10.66 7.10 6.44
CA TYR A 205 -11.28 7.54 7.68
C TYR A 205 -10.74 6.70 8.84
N VAL A 206 -10.47 7.31 9.98
CA VAL A 206 -9.94 6.63 11.18
C VAL A 206 -10.84 6.90 12.37
N ALA A 207 -11.14 5.86 13.15
CA ALA A 207 -11.88 5.93 14.40
C ALA A 207 -11.10 5.21 15.52
N TYR A 208 -10.99 5.86 16.67
CA TYR A 208 -10.39 5.27 17.87
C TYR A 208 -11.34 4.26 18.52
N VAL A 209 -10.77 3.22 19.13
CA VAL A 209 -11.51 2.15 19.83
C VAL A 209 -11.55 2.40 21.32
#